data_AF-A0A4R3HE54-F1
#
_entry.id   AF-A0A4R3HE54-F1
#
_cell.length_a   1.000
_cell.length_b   1.000
_cell.length_c   1.000
_cell.angle_alpha   90.00
_cell.angle_beta   90.00
_cell.angle_gamma   90.00
#
_symmetry.space_group_name_H-M   'P 1'
#
loop_
_entity.id
_entity.type
_entity.pdbx_description
1 polymer ?
#
loop_
_entity_poly.entity_id
_entity_poly.type
_entity_poly.pdbx_seq_one_letter_code
_entity_poly.pdbx_strand_id
1 'polypeptide(L)'
;MRLKAGLAVALLMASLSGCASRPRLPATPLFAGLTGADWEDAKATQRLRQQIGERFPIGTPEAGLADYLSSQGMGPVKDRSFSAGAVGLCKSPVLISWTVDGAGRISDLSVFYSDTGCL
;
A
#
# COMPACT_ATOMS: atom_id res chain seq x y z
N MET A 1 25.33 47.74 40.67
CA MET A 1 25.94 47.71 39.32
C MET A 1 25.65 46.36 38.66
N ARG A 2 24.97 46.40 37.51
CA ARG A 2 24.97 45.51 36.32
C ARG A 2 24.90 43.97 36.45
N LEU A 3 23.71 43.46 36.07
CA LEU A 3 23.34 42.25 35.31
C LEU A 3 24.40 41.20 34.94
N LYS A 4 24.03 39.91 35.06
CA LYS A 4 23.73 39.06 33.89
C LYS A 4 22.96 37.78 34.24
N ALA A 5 21.83 37.60 33.56
CA ALA A 5 21.03 36.40 33.48
C ALA A 5 21.66 35.36 32.53
N GLY A 6 21.26 34.11 32.69
CA GLY A 6 21.50 32.97 31.80
C GLY A 6 21.33 31.69 32.61
N LEU A 7 20.13 31.13 32.77
CA LEU A 7 19.24 30.51 31.77
C LEU A 7 19.96 29.47 30.89
N ALA A 8 19.94 28.21 31.31
CA ALA A 8 19.82 27.06 30.41
C ALA A 8 19.49 25.82 31.25
N VAL A 9 18.20 25.64 31.57
CA VAL A 9 17.65 24.34 31.92
C VAL A 9 17.80 23.47 30.67
N ALA A 10 18.81 22.59 30.67
CA ALA A 10 19.01 21.63 29.60
C ALA A 10 17.91 20.56 29.68
N LEU A 11 16.77 20.84 29.06
CA LEU A 11 15.85 19.80 28.59
C LEU A 11 16.59 18.94 27.57
N LEU A 12 17.05 17.76 27.98
CA LEU A 12 17.17 16.63 27.05
C LEU A 12 16.06 15.63 27.39
N MET A 13 14.84 16.03 27.05
CA MET A 13 13.80 15.09 26.61
C MET A 13 14.32 14.45 25.31
N ALA A 14 15.11 13.38 25.46
CA ALA A 14 15.38 12.47 24.35
C ALA A 14 14.08 11.72 24.07
N SER A 15 13.21 12.35 23.29
CA SER A 15 12.11 11.71 22.60
C SER A 15 12.68 10.59 21.74
N LEU A 16 12.75 9.38 22.31
CA LEU A 16 12.73 8.12 21.56
C LEU A 16 11.38 8.04 20.85
N SER A 17 11.25 8.79 19.77
CA SER A 17 10.09 8.79 18.89
C SER A 17 10.64 8.85 17.49
N GLY A 18 10.82 7.68 16.88
CA GLY A 18 11.21 7.64 15.48
C GLY A 18 12.11 6.49 15.11
N CYS A 19 11.68 5.27 15.39
CA CYS A 19 11.89 4.12 14.52
C CYS A 19 10.92 3.04 15.01
N ALA A 20 9.62 3.33 14.90
CA ALA A 20 8.70 2.23 14.68
C ALA A 20 9.17 1.61 13.36
N SER A 21 9.99 0.57 13.47
CA SER A 21 10.37 -0.29 12.37
C SER A 21 9.06 -0.76 11.76
N ARG A 22 8.58 -0.02 10.76
CA ARG A 22 7.56 -0.51 9.85
C ARG A 22 8.10 -1.88 9.46
N PRO A 23 7.39 -3.00 9.73
CA PRO A 23 7.87 -4.31 9.33
C PRO A 23 8.31 -4.14 7.88
N ARG A 24 9.57 -4.46 7.59
CA ARG A 24 10.16 -4.20 6.27
C ARG A 24 9.46 -5.16 5.34
N LEU A 25 8.29 -4.73 4.87
CA LEU A 25 7.41 -5.48 4.00
C LEU A 25 8.27 -5.92 2.82
N PRO A 26 8.15 -7.17 2.35
CA PRO A 26 9.01 -7.66 1.28
C PRO A 26 9.02 -6.63 0.15
N ALA A 27 10.19 -6.19 -0.30
CA ALA A 27 10.28 -5.16 -1.34
C ALA A 27 9.91 -5.70 -2.73
N THR A 28 9.32 -6.90 -2.79
CA THR A 28 8.88 -7.51 -4.04
C THR A 28 7.77 -6.66 -4.65
N PRO A 29 7.92 -6.25 -5.93
CA PRO A 29 6.88 -5.55 -6.66
C PRO A 29 5.57 -6.33 -6.64
N LEU A 30 4.44 -5.63 -6.63
CA LEU A 30 3.11 -6.24 -6.60
C LEU A 30 2.89 -7.20 -7.78
N PHE A 31 3.44 -6.88 -8.96
CA PHE A 31 3.27 -7.70 -10.16
C PHE A 31 4.42 -8.68 -10.38
N ALA A 32 5.33 -8.83 -9.41
CA ALA A 32 6.47 -9.73 -9.54
C ALA A 32 6.01 -11.19 -9.67
N GLY A 33 6.52 -11.87 -10.70
CA GLY A 33 6.21 -13.27 -10.97
C GLY A 33 4.86 -13.50 -11.66
N LEU A 34 4.17 -12.44 -12.13
CA LEU A 34 3.07 -12.59 -13.08
C LEU A 34 3.67 -12.62 -14.49
N THR A 35 3.55 -13.76 -15.17
CA THR A 35 3.95 -13.92 -16.57
C THR A 35 2.75 -13.77 -17.50
N GLY A 36 2.99 -13.57 -18.79
CA GLY A 36 1.94 -13.47 -19.83
C GLY A 36 0.90 -14.60 -19.79
N ALA A 37 1.28 -15.79 -19.31
CA ALA A 37 0.41 -16.97 -19.17
C ALA A 37 -0.31 -17.06 -17.81
N ASP A 38 0.14 -16.32 -16.79
CA ASP A 38 -0.49 -16.29 -15.46
C ASP A 38 -1.71 -15.36 -15.42
N TRP A 39 -1.93 -14.57 -16.47
CA TRP A 39 -3.08 -13.68 -16.65
C TRP A 39 -4.41 -14.40 -16.90
N GLU A 40 -4.46 -15.74 -16.77
CA GLU A 40 -5.74 -16.42 -16.56
C GLU A 40 -6.39 -15.86 -15.28
N ASP A 41 -7.51 -15.15 -15.46
CA ASP A 41 -8.10 -14.22 -14.49
C ASP A 41 -8.08 -14.67 -13.02
N ALA A 42 -8.41 -15.93 -12.78
CA ALA A 42 -8.51 -16.48 -11.44
C ALA A 42 -7.14 -16.60 -10.73
N LYS A 43 -6.07 -17.01 -11.43
CA LYS A 43 -4.76 -17.25 -10.82
C LYS A 43 -4.03 -15.94 -10.53
N ALA A 44 -4.07 -14.99 -11.47
CA ALA A 44 -3.53 -13.64 -11.26
C ALA A 44 -4.24 -12.94 -10.09
N THR A 45 -5.58 -12.96 -10.08
CA THR A 45 -6.37 -12.38 -8.98
C THR A 45 -6.00 -12.99 -7.64
N GLN A 46 -5.92 -14.32 -7.55
CA GLN A 46 -5.60 -15.01 -6.30
C GLN A 46 -4.20 -14.68 -5.80
N ARG A 47 -3.19 -14.66 -6.68
CA ARG A 47 -1.80 -14.32 -6.30
C ARG A 47 -1.69 -12.87 -5.82
N LEU A 48 -2.30 -11.93 -6.54
CA LEU A 48 -2.32 -10.52 -6.13
C LEU A 48 -3.03 -10.33 -4.78
N ARG A 49 -4.16 -11.00 -4.58
CA ARG A 49 -4.88 -11.00 -3.30
C ARG A 49 -4.02 -11.53 -2.17
N GLN A 50 -3.30 -12.63 -2.40
CA GLN A 50 -2.40 -13.19 -1.39
C GLN A 50 -1.27 -12.21 -1.05
N GLN A 51 -0.57 -11.67 -2.05
CA GLN A 51 0.56 -10.77 -1.82
C GLN A 51 0.16 -9.49 -1.09
N ILE A 52 -0.99 -8.90 -1.44
CA ILE A 52 -1.49 -7.70 -0.76
C ILE A 52 -1.98 -8.06 0.63
N GLY A 53 -2.71 -9.18 0.80
CA GLY A 53 -3.21 -9.62 2.12
C GLY A 53 -2.09 -9.96 3.11
N GLU A 54 -1.00 -10.57 2.65
CA GLU A 54 0.20 -10.82 3.48
C GLU A 54 0.89 -9.52 3.88
N ARG A 55 0.86 -8.51 3.02
CA ARG A 55 1.54 -7.22 3.23
C ARG A 55 0.70 -6.24 4.05
N PHE A 56 -0.61 -6.24 3.83
CA PHE A 56 -1.61 -5.40 4.47
C PHE A 56 -2.75 -6.26 5.00
N PRO A 57 -2.52 -7.02 6.09
CA PRO A 57 -3.57 -7.76 6.76
C PRO A 57 -4.74 -6.86 7.18
N ILE A 58 -5.93 -7.46 7.29
CA ILE A 58 -7.09 -6.83 7.93
C ILE A 58 -6.69 -6.34 9.33
N GLY A 59 -7.09 -5.11 9.68
CA GLY A 59 -6.72 -4.42 10.91
C GLY A 59 -5.48 -3.53 10.80
N THR A 60 -4.78 -3.51 9.66
CA THR A 60 -3.65 -2.58 9.43
C THR A 60 -4.12 -1.18 9.00
N PRO A 61 -3.34 -0.10 9.28
CA PRO A 61 -3.72 1.26 8.88
C PRO A 61 -3.77 1.44 7.35
N GLU A 62 -4.81 2.11 6.83
CA GLU A 62 -5.01 2.25 5.38
C GLU A 62 -3.96 3.11 4.66
N ALA A 63 -3.36 4.08 5.37
CA ALA A 63 -2.39 5.01 4.79
C ALA A 63 -1.20 4.27 4.13
N GLY A 64 -0.76 3.15 4.72
CA GLY A 64 0.34 2.36 4.16
C GLY A 64 -0.02 1.66 2.85
N LEU A 65 -1.29 1.28 2.67
CA LEU A 65 -1.75 0.59 1.46
C LEU A 65 -1.79 1.56 0.27
N ALA A 66 -2.39 2.74 0.43
CA ALA A 66 -2.50 3.72 -0.65
C ALA A 66 -1.12 4.20 -1.16
N ASP A 67 -0.20 4.51 -0.24
CA ASP A 67 1.18 4.90 -0.57
C ASP A 67 1.90 3.77 -1.33
N TYR A 68 1.72 2.54 -0.86
CA TYR A 68 2.30 1.38 -1.53
C TYR A 68 1.77 1.21 -2.95
N LEU A 69 0.44 1.20 -3.15
CA LEU A 69 -0.15 1.02 -4.49
C LEU A 69 0.29 2.13 -5.44
N SER A 70 0.38 3.37 -4.97
CA SER A 70 0.94 4.50 -5.72
C SER A 70 2.38 4.23 -6.15
N SER A 71 3.23 3.71 -5.24
CA SER A 71 4.62 3.36 -5.55
C SER A 71 4.78 2.23 -6.57
N GLN A 72 3.73 1.40 -6.75
CA GLN A 72 3.69 0.34 -7.75
C GLN A 72 3.23 0.84 -9.14
N GLY A 73 3.05 2.16 -9.31
CA GLY A 73 2.56 2.75 -10.55
C GLY A 73 1.05 2.62 -10.73
N MET A 74 0.30 2.26 -9.69
CA MET A 74 -1.17 2.26 -9.72
C MET A 74 -1.69 3.68 -9.47
N GLY A 75 -2.73 4.07 -10.20
CA GLY A 75 -3.40 5.35 -10.01
C GLY A 75 -4.69 5.21 -9.20
N PRO A 76 -5.10 6.23 -8.42
CA PRO A 76 -6.40 6.25 -7.78
C PRO A 76 -7.51 6.33 -8.85
N VAL A 77 -8.57 5.54 -8.69
CA VAL A 77 -9.76 5.58 -9.56
C VAL A 77 -11.00 6.13 -8.83
N LYS A 78 -11.03 5.97 -7.50
CA LYS A 78 -11.99 6.58 -6.58
C LYS A 78 -11.43 6.50 -5.16
N ASP A 79 -12.15 7.06 -4.19
CA ASP A 79 -11.76 6.90 -2.79
C ASP A 79 -11.59 5.43 -2.43
N ARG A 80 -10.47 5.12 -1.76
CA ARG A 80 -10.06 3.76 -1.37
C ARG A 80 -10.07 2.73 -2.50
N SER A 81 -9.66 3.15 -3.70
CA SER A 81 -9.60 2.28 -4.86
C SER A 81 -8.52 2.72 -5.85
N PHE A 82 -7.67 1.79 -6.24
CA PHE A 82 -6.54 2.00 -7.14
C PHE A 82 -6.61 1.04 -8.32
N SER A 83 -6.14 1.47 -9.48
CA SER A 83 -6.04 0.65 -10.66
C SER A 83 -4.69 0.77 -11.36
N ALA A 84 -4.26 -0.32 -11.98
CA ALA A 84 -3.16 -0.36 -12.93
C ALA A 84 -3.67 -0.86 -14.27
N GLY A 85 -3.31 -0.18 -15.36
CA GLY A 85 -3.45 -0.72 -16.70
C GLY A 85 -2.24 -1.60 -17.03
N ALA A 86 -2.47 -2.77 -17.61
CA ALA A 86 -1.41 -3.62 -18.11
C ALA A 86 -0.62 -2.90 -19.24
N VAL A 87 0.70 -2.93 -19.13
CA VAL A 87 1.62 -2.38 -20.13
C VAL A 87 1.67 -3.37 -21.31
N GLY A 88 1.06 -3.01 -22.44
CA GLY A 88 1.11 -3.80 -23.69
C GLY A 88 -0.22 -4.39 -24.13
N LEU A 89 -0.80 -3.77 -25.17
CA LEU A 89 -1.87 -4.16 -26.11
C LEU A 89 -3.21 -4.74 -25.60
N CYS A 90 -3.28 -5.38 -24.44
CA CYS A 90 -4.51 -5.86 -23.82
C CYS A 90 -4.69 -5.22 -22.46
N LYS A 91 -5.59 -4.24 -22.40
CA LYS A 91 -5.83 -3.45 -21.19
C LYS A 91 -6.62 -4.29 -20.20
N SER A 92 -5.94 -5.17 -19.49
CA SER A 92 -6.54 -5.94 -18.41
C SER A 92 -6.33 -5.17 -17.11
N PRO A 93 -7.32 -4.37 -16.62
CA PRO A 93 -7.12 -3.56 -15.45
C PRO A 93 -7.06 -4.42 -14.19
N VAL A 94 -6.04 -4.20 -13.36
CA VAL A 94 -6.07 -4.60 -11.96
C VAL A 94 -6.81 -3.50 -11.20
N LEU A 95 -7.77 -3.86 -10.37
CA LEU A 95 -8.48 -2.99 -9.45
C LEU A 95 -8.30 -3.51 -8.04
N ILE A 96 -7.82 -2.65 -7.15
CA ILE A 96 -7.70 -2.95 -5.72
C ILE A 96 -8.54 -1.93 -4.99
N SER A 97 -9.44 -2.40 -4.14
CA SER A 97 -10.31 -1.57 -3.32
C SER A 97 -10.34 -2.11 -1.89
N TRP A 98 -10.58 -1.21 -0.94
CA TRP A 98 -10.64 -1.57 0.46
C TRP A 98 -11.70 -0.76 1.20
N THR A 99 -12.12 -1.28 2.35
CA THR A 99 -12.93 -0.55 3.32
C THR A 99 -12.15 -0.40 4.62
N VAL A 100 -12.56 0.55 5.47
CA VAL A 100 -11.97 0.72 6.79
C VAL A 100 -13.01 0.75 7.90
N ASP A 101 -12.57 0.39 9.10
CA ASP A 101 -13.33 0.54 10.33
C ASP A 101 -13.31 1.99 10.87
N GLY A 102 -14.00 2.22 11.99
CA GLY A 102 -14.04 3.52 12.67
C GLY A 102 -12.69 4.02 13.21
N ALA A 103 -11.65 3.17 13.20
CA ALA A 103 -10.28 3.52 13.58
C ALA A 103 -9.36 3.75 12.36
N GLY A 104 -9.90 3.72 11.13
CA GLY A 104 -9.12 3.91 9.89
C GLY A 104 -8.24 2.72 9.53
N ARG A 105 -8.61 1.51 9.99
CA ARG A 105 -7.91 0.26 9.68
C ARG A 105 -8.66 -0.53 8.62
N ILE A 106 -7.94 -1.21 7.75
CA ILE A 106 -8.52 -2.04 6.68
C ILE A 106 -9.47 -3.08 7.30
N SER A 107 -10.75 -3.04 6.94
CA SER A 107 -11.77 -4.01 7.37
C SER A 107 -12.11 -5.03 6.30
N ASP A 108 -11.97 -4.67 5.03
CA ASP A 108 -12.07 -5.58 3.88
C ASP A 108 -11.10 -5.13 2.79
N LEU A 109 -10.59 -6.10 2.03
CA LEU A 109 -9.68 -5.90 0.91
C LEU A 109 -10.12 -6.78 -0.26
N SER A 110 -10.42 -6.11 -1.37
CA SER A 110 -10.86 -6.72 -2.61
C SER A 110 -9.86 -6.45 -3.72
N VAL A 111 -9.50 -7.51 -4.44
CA VAL A 111 -8.62 -7.47 -5.61
C VAL A 111 -9.39 -8.08 -6.76
N PHE A 112 -9.47 -7.33 -7.85
CA PHE A 112 -10.14 -7.74 -9.06
C PHE A 112 -9.18 -7.56 -10.22
N TYR A 113 -9.05 -8.59 -11.04
CA TYR A 113 -8.39 -8.50 -12.32
C TYR A 113 -9.41 -8.93 -13.38
N SER A 114 -9.53 -8.14 -14.43
CA SER A 114 -10.34 -8.49 -15.60
C SER A 114 -9.42 -8.50 -16.80
N ASP A 115 -9.30 -9.65 -17.45
CA ASP A 115 -8.98 -9.70 -18.86
C ASP A 115 -10.19 -9.18 -19.63
N THR A 116 -10.06 -8.00 -20.23
CA THR A 116 -11.14 -7.49 -21.10
C THR A 116 -11.18 -8.19 -22.45
N GLY A 117 -10.27 -9.13 -22.70
CA GLY A 117 -10.14 -9.84 -23.96
C GLY A 117 -9.68 -8.87 -25.05
N CYS A 118 -8.44 -9.01 -25.49
CA CYS A 118 -8.13 -8.52 -26.83
C CYS A 118 -8.80 -9.43 -27.85
N LEU A 119 -9.67 -8.84 -28.67
CA LEU A 119 -10.05 -9.42 -29.96
C LEU A 119 -8.86 -9.43 -30.93
#